data_AF-A0ABD2A214-F1
#
_entry.id   AF-A0ABD2A214-F1
#
_cell.length_a   1.000
_cell.length_b   1.000
_cell.length_c   1.000
_cell.angle_alpha   90.00
_cell.angle_beta   90.00
_cell.angle_gamma   90.00
#
_symmetry.space_group_name_H-M   'P 1'
#
loop_
_entity.id
_entity.type
_entity.pdbx_description
1 polymer ?
#
loop_
_entity_poly.entity_id
_entity_poly.type
_entity_poly.pdbx_seq_one_letter_code
_entity_poly.pdbx_strand_id
1 'polypeptide(L)'
;MKKFFIIVATLQLCIFVKSTEIDPKYLKCLVCRATMDELKTELGKIDPSIEIDVGNYRMDAKGNSITKKVSKARSEIHISETIDEICEKMSDYVRATYKTNGQLTILNLMSSSGVMNPEMSKVDLIQDNDLNKSLKYYCEGIVEEFEEPIISLFSKGETIIRRKLCTDIAKICDSEDFFNEDGVNNDEDNKIEINDEL
;
A
#
# COMPACT_ATOMS: atom_id res chain seq x y z
N MET A 1 36.32 -38.53 28.87
CA MET A 1 36.76 -37.11 28.76
C MET A 1 36.69 -36.59 27.32
N LYS A 2 37.39 -37.16 26.33
CA LYS A 2 37.32 -36.72 24.91
C LYS A 2 35.90 -36.65 24.32
N LYS A 3 35.03 -37.64 24.58
CA LYS A 3 33.64 -37.65 24.10
C LYS A 3 32.77 -36.54 24.70
N PHE A 4 33.07 -36.09 25.91
CA PHE A 4 32.35 -35.01 26.59
C PHE A 4 32.70 -33.64 25.97
N PHE A 5 33.98 -33.43 25.65
CA PHE A 5 34.43 -32.23 24.93
C PHE A 5 33.82 -32.10 23.53
N ILE A 6 33.63 -33.22 22.82
CA ILE A 6 33.01 -33.22 21.48
C ILE A 6 31.53 -32.81 21.57
N ILE A 7 30.78 -33.32 22.57
CA ILE A 7 29.35 -32.99 22.75
C ILE A 7 29.16 -31.51 23.12
N VAL A 8 30.03 -30.96 23.97
CA VAL A 8 29.99 -29.54 24.37
C VAL A 8 30.31 -28.62 23.19
N ALA A 9 31.29 -28.99 22.36
CA ALA A 9 31.64 -28.24 21.15
C ALA A 9 30.53 -28.24 20.09
N THR A 10 29.79 -29.35 19.93
CA THR A 10 28.62 -29.41 19.04
C THR A 10 27.42 -28.63 19.57
N LEU A 11 27.26 -28.53 20.90
CA LEU A 11 26.17 -27.77 21.52
C LEU A 11 26.40 -26.25 21.45
N GLN A 12 27.67 -25.81 21.48
CA GLN A 12 28.04 -24.40 21.35
C GLN A 12 27.90 -23.84 19.92
N LEU A 13 27.81 -24.70 18.89
CA LEU A 13 27.61 -24.25 17.50
C LEU A 13 26.16 -23.83 17.17
N CYS A 14 25.19 -24.11 18.04
CA CYS A 14 23.77 -23.88 17.77
C CYS A 14 23.22 -22.51 18.22
N ILE A 15 24.04 -21.59 18.75
CA ILE A 15 23.52 -20.46 19.57
C ILE A 15 23.43 -19.12 18.81
N PHE A 16 23.77 -19.03 17.52
CA PHE A 16 23.65 -17.77 16.76
C PHE A 16 22.57 -17.82 15.67
N VAL A 17 21.38 -18.32 16.00
CA VAL A 17 20.19 -17.95 15.22
C VAL A 17 19.76 -16.57 15.71
N LYS A 18 20.25 -15.51 15.05
CA LYS A 18 19.69 -14.16 15.24
C LYS A 18 18.26 -14.19 14.69
N SER A 19 17.28 -14.24 15.59
CA SER A 19 15.90 -13.97 15.22
C SER A 19 15.81 -12.51 14.82
N THR A 20 15.56 -12.22 13.54
CA THR A 20 15.21 -10.89 13.07
C THR A 20 13.80 -10.58 13.58
N GLU A 21 13.72 -9.81 14.67
CA GLU A 21 12.45 -9.31 15.17
C GLU A 21 11.92 -8.28 14.15
N ILE A 22 10.83 -8.64 13.46
CA ILE A 22 10.16 -7.75 12.51
C ILE A 22 9.34 -6.76 13.32
N ASP A 23 9.58 -5.46 13.13
CA ASP A 23 8.73 -4.43 13.70
C ASP A 23 7.33 -4.48 13.05
N PRO A 24 6.28 -4.90 13.79
CA PRO A 24 4.94 -5.03 13.22
C PRO A 24 4.32 -3.68 12.89
N LYS A 25 4.68 -2.60 13.61
CA LYS A 25 4.17 -1.25 13.35
C LYS A 25 4.74 -0.74 12.02
N TYR A 26 6.05 -0.83 11.86
CA TYR A 26 6.72 -0.43 10.62
C TYR A 26 6.23 -1.27 9.42
N LEU A 27 5.98 -2.58 9.62
CA LEU A 27 5.38 -3.42 8.58
C LEU A 27 3.95 -2.97 8.22
N LYS A 28 3.08 -2.67 9.20
CA LYS A 28 1.74 -2.12 8.95
C LYS A 28 1.83 -0.79 8.18
N CYS A 29 2.83 0.04 8.47
CA CYS A 29 3.07 1.28 7.74
C CYS A 29 3.44 1.03 6.27
N LEU A 30 4.38 0.12 6.00
CA LEU A 30 4.76 -0.26 4.64
C LEU A 30 3.55 -0.74 3.83
N VAL A 31 2.70 -1.58 4.43
CA VAL A 31 1.48 -2.08 3.79
C VAL A 31 0.51 -0.93 3.51
N CYS A 32 0.23 -0.05 4.47
CA CYS A 32 -0.62 1.11 4.26
C CYS A 32 -0.15 1.96 3.07
N ARG A 33 1.15 2.24 3.01
CA ARG A 33 1.75 3.04 1.96
C ARG A 33 1.60 2.39 0.58
N ALA A 34 1.92 1.09 0.48
CA ALA A 34 1.77 0.35 -0.77
C ALA A 34 0.30 0.23 -1.23
N THR A 35 -0.64 -0.01 -0.31
CA THR A 35 -2.08 -0.05 -0.64
C THR A 35 -2.54 1.27 -1.25
N MET A 36 -2.10 2.42 -0.71
CA MET A 36 -2.46 3.73 -1.25
C MET A 36 -1.84 4.00 -2.61
N ASP A 37 -0.59 3.58 -2.82
CA ASP A 37 0.10 3.74 -4.09
C ASP A 37 -0.53 2.86 -5.20
N GLU A 38 -0.92 1.63 -4.87
CA GLU A 38 -1.67 0.73 -5.77
C GLU A 38 -3.06 1.30 -6.10
N LEU A 39 -3.78 1.82 -5.10
CA LEU A 39 -5.12 2.39 -5.31
C LEU A 39 -5.07 3.63 -6.18
N LYS A 40 -4.08 4.52 -5.95
CA LYS A 40 -3.82 5.67 -6.83
C LYS A 40 -3.50 5.23 -8.26
N THR A 41 -2.71 4.18 -8.41
CA THR A 41 -2.32 3.65 -9.72
C THR A 41 -3.51 3.05 -10.46
N GLU A 42 -4.32 2.19 -9.81
CA GLU A 42 -5.48 1.54 -10.43
C GLU A 42 -6.58 2.56 -10.79
N LEU A 43 -6.92 3.48 -9.89
CA LEU A 43 -7.91 4.52 -10.18
C LEU A 43 -7.42 5.49 -11.27
N GLY A 44 -6.11 5.74 -11.34
CA GLY A 44 -5.49 6.58 -12.37
C GLY A 44 -5.57 6.01 -13.79
N LYS A 45 -5.83 4.70 -13.95
CA LYS A 45 -6.04 4.07 -15.27
C LYS A 45 -7.43 4.36 -15.85
N ILE A 46 -8.36 4.85 -15.03
CA ILE A 46 -9.76 5.09 -15.44
C ILE A 46 -9.85 6.41 -16.19
N ASP A 47 -10.52 6.40 -17.34
CA ASP A 47 -10.81 7.61 -18.11
C ASP A 47 -11.71 8.56 -17.28
N PRO A 48 -11.27 9.83 -17.02
CA PRO A 48 -12.03 10.79 -16.24
C PRO A 48 -13.45 11.08 -16.77
N SER A 49 -13.69 10.86 -18.08
CA SER A 49 -14.98 11.08 -18.73
C SER A 49 -16.01 9.99 -18.45
N ILE A 50 -15.57 8.86 -17.89
CA ILE A 50 -16.48 7.78 -17.48
C ILE A 50 -17.19 8.19 -16.20
N GLU A 51 -18.48 8.48 -16.31
CA GLU A 51 -19.36 8.78 -15.19
C GLU A 51 -20.26 7.60 -14.85
N ILE A 52 -20.58 7.45 -13.56
CA ILE A 52 -21.56 6.50 -13.05
C ILE A 52 -22.62 7.22 -12.22
N ASP A 53 -23.82 6.68 -12.23
CA ASP A 53 -24.92 7.16 -11.40
C ASP A 53 -24.71 6.72 -9.95
N VAL A 54 -24.72 7.68 -9.04
CA VAL A 54 -24.60 7.47 -7.58
C VAL A 54 -25.76 8.13 -6.84
N GLY A 55 -26.10 7.54 -5.68
CA GLY A 55 -27.04 8.09 -4.71
C GLY A 55 -28.44 7.47 -4.74
N ASN A 56 -29.30 8.00 -3.87
CA ASN A 56 -30.65 7.50 -3.68
C ASN A 56 -31.52 7.83 -4.89
N TYR A 57 -32.15 6.80 -5.47
CA TYR A 57 -33.17 6.84 -6.51
C TYR A 57 -34.43 7.64 -6.10
N ARG A 58 -34.25 8.92 -5.75
CA ARG A 58 -35.33 9.83 -5.41
C ARG A 58 -36.04 10.20 -6.69
N MET A 59 -37.34 10.02 -6.73
CA MET A 59 -38.13 10.43 -7.87
C MET A 59 -38.50 11.92 -7.74
N ASP A 60 -38.43 12.65 -8.84
CA ASP A 60 -39.01 13.98 -8.93
C ASP A 60 -40.54 13.91 -8.87
N ALA A 61 -41.21 15.07 -8.79
CA ALA A 61 -42.68 15.13 -8.77
C ALA A 61 -43.36 14.61 -10.06
N LYS A 62 -42.57 14.29 -11.11
CA LYS A 62 -43.03 13.74 -12.39
C LYS A 62 -42.75 12.24 -12.52
N GLY A 63 -42.16 11.61 -11.49
CA GLY A 63 -41.82 10.19 -11.50
C GLY A 63 -40.50 9.84 -12.18
N ASN A 64 -39.65 10.82 -12.52
CA ASN A 64 -38.32 10.56 -13.05
C ASN A 64 -37.32 10.33 -11.90
N SER A 65 -36.44 9.34 -12.04
CA SER A 65 -35.37 9.12 -11.07
C SER A 65 -34.32 10.22 -11.16
N ILE A 66 -34.04 10.88 -10.04
CA ILE A 66 -32.97 11.86 -9.88
C ILE A 66 -31.71 11.09 -9.45
N THR A 67 -30.77 10.91 -10.37
CA THR A 67 -29.44 10.35 -10.07
C THR A 67 -28.40 11.46 -10.12
N LYS A 68 -27.38 11.37 -9.26
CA LYS A 68 -26.19 12.22 -9.34
C LYS A 68 -25.14 11.47 -10.14
N LYS A 69 -24.51 12.12 -11.12
CA LYS A 69 -23.37 11.54 -11.82
C LYS A 69 -22.07 11.97 -11.17
N VAL A 70 -21.14 11.03 -11.02
CA VAL A 70 -19.76 11.28 -10.60
C VAL A 70 -18.82 10.47 -11.47
N SER A 71 -17.58 10.94 -11.63
CA SER A 71 -16.54 10.15 -12.29
C SER A 71 -16.36 8.81 -11.58
N LYS A 72 -16.24 7.73 -12.35
CA LYS A 72 -16.05 6.37 -11.84
C LYS A 72 -14.86 6.28 -10.88
N ALA A 73 -13.76 6.95 -11.20
CA ALA A 73 -12.55 6.99 -10.36
C ALA A 73 -12.76 7.66 -8.99
N ARG A 74 -13.84 8.44 -8.81
CA ARG A 74 -14.16 9.17 -7.59
C ARG A 74 -15.42 8.64 -6.89
N SER A 75 -16.02 7.59 -7.42
CA SER A 75 -17.19 6.96 -6.83
C SER A 75 -16.79 6.15 -5.60
N GLU A 76 -17.47 6.37 -4.49
CA GLU A 76 -17.34 5.60 -3.25
C GLU A 76 -17.36 4.09 -3.49
N ILE A 77 -18.40 3.61 -4.20
CA ILE A 77 -18.56 2.19 -4.51
C ILE A 77 -17.34 1.66 -5.27
N HIS A 78 -16.86 2.41 -6.26
CA HIS A 78 -15.76 1.93 -7.07
C HIS A 78 -14.42 1.98 -6.34
N ILE A 79 -14.20 2.99 -5.49
CA ILE A 79 -13.01 3.07 -4.64
C ILE A 79 -12.99 1.87 -3.66
N SER A 80 -14.14 1.57 -3.03
CA SER A 80 -14.30 0.42 -2.11
C SER A 80 -14.03 -0.91 -2.82
N GLU A 81 -14.65 -1.15 -3.98
CA GLU A 81 -14.37 -2.36 -4.79
C GLU A 81 -12.89 -2.48 -5.19
N THR A 82 -12.28 -1.36 -5.59
CA THR A 82 -10.88 -1.36 -6.05
C THR A 82 -9.92 -1.64 -4.89
N ILE A 83 -10.17 -1.12 -3.68
CA ILE A 83 -9.29 -1.38 -2.55
C ILE A 83 -9.37 -2.82 -2.05
N ASP A 84 -10.55 -3.45 -2.14
CA ASP A 84 -10.71 -4.88 -1.85
C ASP A 84 -9.87 -5.74 -2.82
N GLU A 85 -9.93 -5.44 -4.12
CA GLU A 85 -9.09 -6.11 -5.13
C GLU A 85 -7.59 -5.94 -4.88
N ILE A 86 -7.18 -4.78 -4.35
CA ILE A 86 -5.79 -4.52 -3.99
C ILE A 86 -5.36 -5.35 -2.78
N CYS A 87 -6.21 -5.49 -1.76
CA CYS A 87 -5.90 -6.37 -0.63
C CYS A 87 -5.79 -7.84 -1.05
N GLU A 88 -6.55 -8.30 -2.04
CA GLU A 88 -6.34 -9.62 -2.64
C GLU A 88 -4.95 -9.74 -3.30
N LYS A 89 -4.56 -8.75 -4.10
CA LYS A 89 -3.23 -8.65 -4.75
C LYS A 89 -2.06 -8.54 -3.76
N MET A 90 -2.29 -8.14 -2.51
CA MET A 90 -1.24 -8.15 -1.46
C MET A 90 -0.70 -9.55 -1.15
N SER A 91 -1.36 -10.61 -1.63
CA SER A 91 -0.81 -11.97 -1.60
C SER A 91 0.37 -12.19 -2.55
N ASP A 92 0.53 -11.34 -3.57
CA ASP A 92 1.68 -11.35 -4.50
C ASP A 92 2.88 -10.56 -3.95
N TYR A 93 2.69 -9.88 -2.82
CA TYR A 93 3.74 -9.17 -2.11
C TYR A 93 4.41 -10.08 -1.09
N VAL A 94 5.70 -9.83 -0.87
CA VAL A 94 6.51 -10.54 0.13
C VAL A 94 7.26 -9.57 1.03
N ARG A 95 7.50 -9.98 2.27
CA ARG A 95 8.40 -9.28 3.19
C ARG A 95 9.83 -9.49 2.72
N ALA A 96 10.64 -8.45 2.77
CA ALA A 96 12.04 -8.53 2.38
C ALA A 96 12.90 -7.55 3.19
N THR A 97 14.22 -7.72 3.13
CA THR A 97 15.17 -6.71 3.59
C THR A 97 16.06 -6.26 2.44
N TYR A 98 16.38 -4.98 2.35
CA TYR A 98 17.35 -4.52 1.36
C TYR A 98 18.75 -5.03 1.67
N LYS A 99 19.45 -5.57 0.67
CA LYS A 99 20.83 -6.07 0.82
C LYS A 99 21.84 -4.98 1.17
N THR A 100 21.51 -3.73 0.85
CA THR A 100 22.39 -2.57 1.02
C THR A 100 22.49 -2.12 2.47
N ASN A 101 21.39 -2.14 3.22
CA ASN A 101 21.30 -1.58 4.58
C ASN A 101 20.54 -2.47 5.58
N GLY A 102 19.97 -3.60 5.15
CA GLY A 102 19.18 -4.52 5.97
C GLY A 102 17.79 -3.99 6.36
N GLN A 103 17.33 -2.87 5.78
CA GLN A 103 16.06 -2.27 6.13
C GLN A 103 14.88 -3.12 5.64
N LEU A 104 13.89 -3.31 6.51
CA LEU A 104 12.65 -4.01 6.17
C LEU A 104 11.90 -3.27 5.05
N THR A 105 11.37 -4.04 4.10
CA THR A 105 10.54 -3.56 3.01
C THR A 105 9.53 -4.63 2.61
N ILE A 106 8.59 -4.27 1.73
CA ILE A 106 7.72 -5.22 1.04
C ILE A 106 7.96 -5.11 -0.46
N LEU A 107 7.86 -6.22 -1.17
CA LEU A 107 8.15 -6.29 -2.59
C LEU A 107 7.05 -7.07 -3.30
N ASN A 108 6.44 -6.47 -4.33
CA ASN A 108 5.63 -7.22 -5.28
C ASN A 108 6.54 -8.16 -6.09
N LEU A 109 6.26 -9.46 -6.07
CA LEU A 109 7.02 -10.45 -6.84
C LEU A 109 6.89 -10.24 -8.36
N MET A 110 5.76 -9.67 -8.77
CA MET A 110 5.41 -9.41 -10.16
C MET A 110 5.48 -7.90 -10.44
N SER A 111 5.97 -7.55 -11.62
CA SER A 111 5.82 -6.20 -12.14
C SER A 111 4.43 -5.99 -12.74
N SER A 112 4.08 -4.74 -13.02
CA SER A 112 2.83 -4.36 -13.70
C SER A 112 2.67 -5.00 -15.08
N SER A 113 3.75 -5.48 -15.71
CA SER A 113 3.74 -6.20 -16.99
C SER A 113 3.68 -7.73 -16.85
N GLY A 114 3.56 -8.25 -15.62
CA GLY A 114 3.45 -9.69 -15.37
C GLY A 114 4.76 -10.47 -15.49
N VAL A 115 5.91 -9.78 -15.50
CA VAL A 115 7.23 -10.42 -15.38
C VAL A 115 7.77 -10.29 -13.97
N MET A 116 8.75 -11.13 -13.61
CA MET A 116 9.41 -11.11 -12.31
C MET A 116 9.97 -9.71 -12.00
N ASN A 117 9.72 -9.21 -10.79
CA ASN A 117 10.19 -7.89 -10.39
C ASN A 117 11.73 -7.84 -10.34
N PRO A 118 12.40 -6.99 -11.15
CA PRO A 118 13.86 -6.92 -11.19
C PRO A 118 14.49 -6.48 -9.87
N GLU A 119 13.73 -5.77 -9.03
CA GLU A 119 14.15 -5.34 -7.69
C GLU A 119 14.36 -6.52 -6.73
N MET A 120 13.86 -7.71 -7.07
CA MET A 120 14.14 -8.93 -6.32
C MET A 120 15.64 -9.19 -6.15
N SER A 121 16.47 -8.78 -7.12
CA SER A 121 17.93 -8.94 -7.02
C SER A 121 18.55 -8.13 -5.87
N LYS A 122 17.90 -7.06 -5.41
CA LYS A 122 18.38 -6.11 -4.41
C LYS A 122 17.93 -6.43 -2.99
N VAL A 123 17.07 -7.43 -2.81
CA VAL A 123 16.48 -7.76 -1.51
C VAL A 123 16.70 -9.22 -1.12
N ASP A 124 16.66 -9.49 0.17
CA ASP A 124 16.60 -10.82 0.76
C ASP A 124 15.19 -11.08 1.28
N LEU A 125 14.52 -12.12 0.77
CA LEU A 125 13.14 -12.45 1.12
C LEU A 125 13.03 -12.99 2.55
N ILE A 126 12.01 -12.54 3.27
CA ILE A 126 11.65 -13.00 4.61
C ILE A 126 10.37 -13.81 4.51
N GLN A 127 10.46 -15.12 4.77
CA GLN A 127 9.29 -15.97 4.81
C GLN A 127 8.42 -15.63 6.02
N ASP A 128 7.10 -15.65 5.85
CA ASP A 128 6.16 -15.66 6.96
C ASP A 128 5.65 -17.08 7.23
N ASN A 129 5.09 -17.29 8.42
CA ASN A 129 4.54 -18.59 8.80
C ASN A 129 3.20 -18.88 8.10
N ASP A 130 2.62 -17.89 7.41
CA ASP A 130 1.28 -17.89 6.84
C ASP A 130 1.30 -17.92 5.30
N LEU A 131 2.35 -18.50 4.71
CA LEU A 131 2.50 -18.67 3.25
C LEU A 131 2.46 -17.34 2.47
N ASN A 132 3.11 -16.31 2.99
CA ASN A 132 3.17 -14.93 2.48
C ASN A 132 1.81 -14.19 2.50
N LYS A 133 0.83 -14.67 3.27
CA LYS A 133 -0.48 -14.00 3.39
C LYS A 133 -0.54 -12.91 4.44
N SER A 134 0.51 -12.73 5.26
CA SER A 134 0.48 -11.73 6.33
C SER A 134 0.20 -10.32 5.82
N LEU A 135 0.72 -9.95 4.64
CA LEU A 135 0.53 -8.62 4.04
C LEU A 135 -0.92 -8.37 3.61
N LYS A 136 -1.59 -9.41 3.09
CA LYS A 136 -3.03 -9.37 2.81
C LYS A 136 -3.82 -9.06 4.08
N TYR A 137 -3.55 -9.77 5.18
CA TYR A 137 -4.25 -9.53 6.44
C TYR A 137 -3.99 -8.13 7.02
N TYR A 138 -2.76 -7.61 6.87
CA TYR A 138 -2.48 -6.22 7.23
C TYR A 138 -3.29 -5.24 6.38
N CYS A 139 -3.40 -5.48 5.07
CA CYS A 139 -4.21 -4.65 4.16
C CYS A 139 -5.67 -4.67 4.58
N GLU A 140 -6.27 -5.85 4.71
CA GLU A 140 -7.67 -6.02 5.11
C GLU A 140 -7.96 -5.31 6.44
N GLY A 141 -7.08 -5.46 7.44
CA GLY A 141 -7.25 -4.78 8.73
C GLY A 141 -7.08 -3.24 8.66
N ILE A 142 -6.27 -2.72 7.73
CA ILE A 142 -6.17 -1.27 7.49
C ILE A 142 -7.44 -0.77 6.80
N VAL A 143 -7.94 -1.48 5.80
CA VAL A 143 -9.15 -1.10 5.07
C VAL A 143 -10.36 -1.14 5.99
N GLU A 144 -10.53 -2.21 6.77
CA GLU A 144 -11.63 -2.32 7.74
C GLU A 144 -11.65 -1.14 8.74
N GLU A 145 -10.48 -0.66 9.17
CA GLU A 145 -10.38 0.45 10.14
C GLU A 145 -10.52 1.83 9.48
N PHE A 146 -10.08 2.01 8.23
CA PHE A 146 -9.90 3.32 7.60
C PHE A 146 -10.58 3.50 6.22
N GLU A 147 -11.53 2.64 5.86
CA GLU A 147 -12.26 2.71 4.57
C GLU A 147 -12.86 4.11 4.32
N GLU A 148 -13.59 4.65 5.29
CA GLU A 148 -14.23 5.97 5.19
C GLU A 148 -13.22 7.12 4.91
N PRO A 149 -12.11 7.27 5.68
CA PRO A 149 -11.03 8.19 5.33
C PRO A 149 -10.41 7.97 3.95
N ILE A 150 -10.20 6.72 3.54
CA ILE A 150 -9.64 6.37 2.23
C ILE A 150 -10.55 6.93 1.13
N ILE A 151 -11.83 6.55 1.17
CA ILE A 151 -12.84 6.99 0.20
C ILE A 151 -12.92 8.52 0.14
N SER A 152 -12.90 9.18 1.30
CA SER A 152 -12.94 10.65 1.41
C SER A 152 -11.74 11.32 0.72
N LEU A 153 -10.52 10.78 0.88
CA LEU A 153 -9.32 11.34 0.26
C LEU A 153 -9.33 11.17 -1.26
N PHE A 154 -9.68 9.98 -1.75
CA PHE A 154 -9.71 9.68 -3.19
C PHE A 154 -10.84 10.41 -3.92
N SER A 155 -12.05 10.44 -3.35
CA SER A 155 -13.20 11.13 -3.95
C SER A 155 -12.98 12.64 -4.10
N LYS A 156 -12.19 13.25 -3.19
CA LYS A 156 -11.79 14.66 -3.25
C LYS A 156 -10.64 14.95 -4.20
N GLY A 157 -9.95 13.92 -4.71
CA GLY A 157 -8.80 14.09 -5.60
C GLY A 157 -7.57 14.65 -4.88
N GLU A 158 -7.35 14.25 -3.63
CA GLU A 158 -6.17 14.63 -2.87
C GLU A 158 -4.88 14.08 -3.52
N THR A 159 -3.79 14.85 -3.49
CA THR A 159 -2.54 14.47 -4.17
C THR A 159 -1.59 13.69 -3.26
N ILE A 160 -1.51 14.07 -1.98
CA ILE A 160 -0.60 13.52 -0.98
C ILE A 160 -1.31 12.48 -0.10
N ILE A 161 -2.00 11.53 -0.74
CA ILE A 161 -2.89 10.57 -0.07
C ILE A 161 -2.14 9.71 0.94
N ARG A 162 -1.01 9.14 0.54
CA ARG A 162 -0.19 8.24 1.36
C ARG A 162 0.19 8.84 2.72
N ARG A 163 0.71 10.07 2.73
CA ARG A 163 1.06 10.78 3.98
C ARG A 163 -0.20 11.12 4.78
N LYS A 164 -1.21 11.73 4.13
CA LYS A 164 -2.46 12.12 4.80
C LYS A 164 -3.12 10.94 5.49
N LEU A 165 -3.22 9.80 4.81
CA LEU A 165 -3.82 8.61 5.40
C LEU A 165 -2.89 7.96 6.42
N CYS A 166 -1.73 7.47 5.99
CA CYS A 166 -0.93 6.54 6.80
C CYS A 166 -0.21 7.23 7.98
N THR A 167 0.07 8.54 7.85
CA THR A 167 0.75 9.33 8.89
C THR A 167 -0.24 10.19 9.68
N ASP A 168 -1.02 11.04 9.00
CA ASP A 168 -1.81 12.08 9.69
C ASP A 168 -3.09 11.51 10.32
N ILE A 169 -3.83 10.68 9.58
CA ILE A 169 -5.12 10.13 10.00
C ILE A 169 -4.94 8.84 10.80
N ALA A 170 -4.31 7.83 10.20
CA ALA A 170 -4.20 6.49 10.75
C ALA A 170 -3.09 6.37 11.80
N LYS A 171 -2.10 7.28 11.78
CA LYS A 171 -0.95 7.29 12.71
C LYS A 171 -0.22 5.95 12.78
N ILE A 172 -0.17 5.24 11.66
CA ILE A 172 0.51 3.95 11.51
C ILE A 172 1.99 4.18 11.23
N CYS A 173 2.28 5.16 10.37
CA CYS A 173 3.63 5.56 10.02
C CYS A 173 4.14 6.67 10.94
N ASP A 174 5.41 6.59 11.33
CA ASP A 174 6.08 7.72 11.95
C ASP A 174 6.52 8.71 10.85
N SER A 175 6.42 10.00 11.13
CA SER A 175 6.78 11.04 10.16
C SER A 175 8.25 10.94 9.73
N GLU A 176 9.09 10.32 10.56
CA GLU A 176 10.53 10.22 10.34
C GLU A 176 10.94 9.16 9.33
N ASP A 177 10.12 8.12 9.18
CA ASP A 177 10.45 6.96 8.37
C ASP A 177 10.54 7.29 6.87
N PHE A 178 9.82 8.33 6.41
CA PHE A 178 9.64 8.64 4.99
C PHE A 178 9.79 10.13 4.62
N PHE A 179 10.44 10.94 5.45
CA PHE A 179 10.61 12.38 5.20
C PHE A 179 11.13 12.71 3.79
N ASN A 180 12.07 11.92 3.26
CA ASN A 180 12.65 12.15 1.94
C ASN A 180 11.68 11.81 0.80
N GLU A 181 10.89 10.74 0.93
CA GLU A 181 9.93 10.33 -0.11
C GLU A 181 8.72 11.25 -0.18
N ASP A 182 8.26 11.76 0.97
CA ASP A 182 7.12 12.66 1.04
C ASP A 182 7.50 14.12 0.70
N GLY A 183 8.80 14.42 0.65
CA GLY A 183 9.36 15.69 0.20
C GLY A 183 9.50 15.80 -1.32
N VAL A 184 9.95 14.73 -2.00
CA VAL A 184 10.24 14.72 -3.45
C VAL A 184 8.97 14.81 -4.32
N ASN A 185 7.84 14.30 -3.85
CA ASN A 185 6.56 14.37 -4.56
C ASN A 185 5.98 15.80 -4.68
N ASN A 186 6.59 16.83 -4.08
CA ASN A 186 6.11 18.21 -4.18
C ASN A 186 6.65 18.98 -5.42
N ASP A 187 7.68 18.46 -6.10
CA ASP A 187 8.35 19.18 -7.19
C ASP A 187 7.90 18.72 -8.60
N GLU A 188 7.29 17.53 -8.73
CA GLU A 188 6.83 17.02 -10.03
C GLU A 188 5.39 17.45 -10.40
N ASP A 189 4.58 17.88 -9.43
CA ASP A 189 3.20 18.36 -9.66
C ASP A 189 3.10 19.89 -9.88
N ASN A 190 4.23 20.62 -9.90
CA ASN A 190 4.25 22.09 -10.00
C ASN A 190 4.80 22.64 -11.34
N LYS A 191 4.71 21.84 -12.42
CA LYS A 191 4.90 22.34 -13.80
C LYS A 191 3.61 22.24 -14.62
N ILE A 192 2.68 23.12 -14.30
CA ILE A 192 1.87 23.76 -15.35
C ILE A 192 2.27 25.23 -15.30
N GLU A 193 3.39 25.53 -15.95
CA GLU A 193 3.75 26.91 -16.28
C GLU A 193 2.67 27.46 -17.22
N ILE A 194 2.04 28.51 -16.71
CA ILE A 194 1.29 29.53 -17.44
C ILE A 194 2.05 29.88 -18.72
N ASN A 195 1.40 29.73 -19.88
CA ASN A 195 1.75 30.55 -21.04
C ASN A 195 0.54 31.41 -21.38
N ASP A 196 0.74 32.70 -21.11
CA ASP A 196 -0.09 33.84 -21.47
C ASP A 196 -0.36 33.93 -22.98
N GLU A 197 -1.48 34.59 -23.27
CA GLU A 197 -1.75 35.48 -24.42
C GLU A 197 -1.16 35.13 -25.80
N LEU A 198 -2.05 34.82 -26.74
CA LEU A 198 -2.19 35.62 -27.97
C LEU A 198 -3.62 35.59 -28.53
#